data_AF-A0A5J4STQ5-F1
#
_entry.id   AF-A0A5J4STQ5-F1
#
_cell.length_a   1.000
_cell.length_b   1.000
_cell.length_c   1.000
_cell.angle_alpha   90.00
_cell.angle_beta   90.00
_cell.angle_gamma   90.00
#
_symmetry.space_group_name_H-M   'P 1'
#
loop_
_entity.id
_entity.type
_entity.pdbx_description
1 polymer ?
#
loop_
_entity_poly.entity_id
_entity_poly.type
_entity_poly.pdbx_seq_one_letter_code
_entity_poly.pdbx_strand_id
1 'polypeptide(L)'
;MNKQDGIIEIIGDVCSVVGEKAMARGIIGVIDGVNFDFGSTAYINRQLIELSQNPETNLKKFPLFGLHGSFFEDRTDAETMTKASVSMTIAVLTESKYTNKQRLEKSFIQQLRPLYNLFFECLRKERRIEKPYNEHFPHSYMEDYRLGSSGAMDSEGKTLIDLIDAINIYNLSLTVKKVNC
;
A
#
# COMPACT_ATOMS: atom_id res chain seq x y z
N MET A 1 7.73 25.84 14.36
CA MET A 1 8.21 25.36 13.05
C MET A 1 7.24 24.28 12.59
N ASN A 2 6.48 24.51 11.51
CA ASN A 2 5.68 23.45 10.91
C ASN A 2 6.65 22.42 10.31
N LYS A 3 6.61 21.18 10.82
CA LYS A 3 7.34 20.07 10.23
C LYS A 3 6.72 19.82 8.84
N GLN A 4 7.53 19.87 7.80
CA GLN A 4 7.08 19.53 6.46
C GLN A 4 7.13 18.01 6.31
N ASP A 5 5.99 17.40 6.04
CA ASP A 5 5.87 15.94 5.91
C ASP A 5 6.55 15.45 4.63
N GLY A 6 7.32 14.36 4.73
CA GLY A 6 7.89 13.66 3.59
C GLY A 6 6.87 12.76 2.91
N ILE A 7 7.27 12.13 1.80
CA ILE A 7 6.39 11.25 1.02
C ILE A 7 5.89 10.06 1.85
N ILE A 8 6.73 9.52 2.73
CA ILE A 8 6.38 8.37 3.58
C ILE A 8 5.23 8.76 4.51
N GLU A 9 5.34 9.89 5.20
CA GLU A 9 4.31 10.41 6.10
C GLU A 9 3.02 10.73 5.34
N ILE A 10 3.13 11.38 4.17
CA ILE A 10 1.97 11.69 3.34
C ILE A 10 1.22 10.42 2.90
N ILE A 11 1.94 9.41 2.42
CA ILE A 11 1.33 8.13 2.00
C ILE A 11 0.71 7.42 3.21
N GLY A 12 1.38 7.42 4.36
CA GLY A 12 0.84 6.85 5.59
C GLY A 12 -0.49 7.47 6.01
N ASP A 13 -0.59 8.80 5.97
CA ASP A 13 -1.84 9.51 6.24
C ASP A 13 -2.94 9.15 5.23
N VAL A 14 -2.58 9.07 3.93
CA VAL A 14 -3.52 8.66 2.88
C VAL A 14 -4.03 7.24 3.14
N CYS A 15 -3.14 6.30 3.50
CA CYS A 15 -3.51 4.93 3.84
C CYS A 15 -4.43 4.87 5.07
N SER A 16 -4.20 5.70 6.09
CA SER A 16 -5.10 5.80 7.24
C SER A 16 -6.54 6.17 6.82
N VAL A 17 -6.69 7.20 5.98
CA VAL A 17 -8.00 7.62 5.43
C VAL A 17 -8.62 6.54 4.54
N VAL A 18 -7.81 5.79 3.79
CA VAL A 18 -8.28 4.62 3.01
C VAL A 18 -8.87 3.58 3.94
N GLY A 19 -8.22 3.27 5.06
CA GLY A 19 -8.71 2.32 6.06
C GLY A 19 -10.09 2.70 6.60
N GLU A 20 -10.25 3.95 7.04
CA GLU A 20 -11.53 4.46 7.52
C GLU A 20 -12.66 4.32 6.47
N LYS A 21 -12.38 4.72 5.23
CA LYS A 21 -13.36 4.64 4.14
C LYS A 21 -13.64 3.21 3.70
N ALA A 22 -12.64 2.33 3.72
CA ALA A 22 -12.79 0.94 3.34
C ALA A 22 -13.70 0.20 4.33
N MET A 23 -13.53 0.45 5.63
CA MET A 23 -14.43 -0.04 6.67
C MET A 23 -15.86 0.50 6.50
N ALA A 24 -16.01 1.82 6.30
CA ALA A 24 -17.31 2.44 6.11
C ALA A 24 -18.06 1.93 4.86
N ARG A 25 -17.34 1.50 3.83
CA ARG A 25 -17.89 0.91 2.59
C ARG A 25 -18.06 -0.62 2.66
N GLY A 26 -17.68 -1.25 3.77
CA GLY A 26 -17.75 -2.71 3.93
C GLY A 26 -16.80 -3.49 3.01
N ILE A 27 -15.72 -2.85 2.53
CA ILE A 27 -14.69 -3.50 1.70
C ILE A 27 -13.84 -4.44 2.57
N ILE A 28 -13.60 -4.03 3.82
CA ILE A 28 -12.79 -4.75 4.80
C ILE A 28 -13.57 -4.87 6.12
N GLY A 29 -13.13 -5.77 6.99
CA GLY A 29 -13.70 -5.91 8.33
C GLY A 29 -13.55 -4.64 9.19
N VAL A 30 -14.36 -4.54 10.25
CA VAL A 30 -14.42 -3.37 11.14
C VAL A 30 -13.20 -3.26 12.08
N ILE A 31 -12.32 -4.27 12.08
CA ILE A 31 -11.18 -4.32 13.00
C ILE A 31 -9.99 -3.61 12.33
N ASP A 32 -9.64 -2.43 12.88
CA ASP A 32 -8.37 -1.70 12.77
C ASP A 32 -7.88 -1.20 11.39
N GLY A 33 -8.76 -1.13 10.38
CA GLY A 33 -8.46 -0.42 9.13
C GLY A 33 -7.42 -1.12 8.25
N VAL A 34 -6.43 -0.39 7.74
CA VAL A 34 -5.36 -0.94 6.91
C VAL A 34 -4.01 -0.81 7.61
N ASN A 35 -3.13 -1.79 7.41
CA ASN A 35 -1.76 -1.75 7.86
C ASN A 35 -0.92 -0.97 6.85
N PHE A 36 -0.21 0.07 7.29
CA PHE A 36 0.78 0.76 6.47
C PHE A 36 2.18 0.53 7.03
N ASP A 37 3.08 0.08 6.16
CA ASP A 37 4.49 -0.13 6.51
C ASP A 37 5.38 0.28 5.34
N PHE A 38 6.64 0.59 5.61
CA PHE A 38 7.59 1.05 4.60
C PHE A 38 9.00 0.52 4.84
N GLY A 39 9.73 0.27 3.76
CA GLY A 39 11.10 -0.25 3.82
C GLY A 39 11.39 -1.23 2.70
N SER A 40 12.48 -1.99 2.82
CA SER A 40 12.70 -3.11 1.89
C SER A 40 11.63 -4.18 2.08
N THR A 41 11.40 -5.01 1.07
CA THR A 41 10.48 -6.15 1.18
C THR A 41 10.86 -7.07 2.35
N ALA A 42 12.16 -7.29 2.59
CA ALA A 42 12.65 -8.06 3.74
C ALA A 42 12.31 -7.40 5.08
N TYR A 43 12.40 -6.08 5.17
CA TYR A 43 12.03 -5.33 6.37
C TYR A 43 10.53 -5.48 6.66
N ILE A 44 9.68 -5.19 5.67
CA ILE A 44 8.21 -5.28 5.81
C ILE A 44 7.81 -6.71 6.20
N ASN A 45 8.39 -7.73 5.56
CA ASN A 45 8.12 -9.13 5.91
C ASN A 45 8.45 -9.45 7.37
N ARG A 46 9.57 -8.93 7.89
CA ARG A 46 9.95 -9.12 9.29
C ARG A 46 8.94 -8.45 10.24
N GLN A 47 8.46 -7.25 9.92
CA GLN A 47 7.41 -6.60 10.72
C GLN A 47 6.11 -7.42 10.74
N LEU A 48 5.71 -8.02 9.61
CA LEU A 48 4.54 -8.92 9.57
C LEU A 48 4.74 -10.17 10.44
N ILE A 49 5.96 -10.72 10.47
CA ILE A 49 6.31 -11.86 11.35
C ILE A 49 6.21 -11.44 12.81
N GLU A 50 6.70 -10.27 13.19
CA GLU A 50 6.59 -9.73 14.55
C GLU A 50 5.12 -9.58 14.97
N LEU A 51 4.27 -8.99 14.11
CA LEU A 51 2.83 -8.87 14.36
C LEU A 51 2.14 -10.22 14.53
N SER A 52 2.67 -11.28 13.90
CA SER A 52 2.10 -12.63 14.00
C SER A 52 2.33 -13.30 15.36
N GLN A 53 3.22 -12.76 16.19
CA GLN A 53 3.57 -13.35 17.48
C GLN A 53 2.50 -13.14 18.57
N ASN A 54 1.61 -12.15 18.40
CA ASN A 54 0.52 -11.87 19.32
C ASN A 54 -0.84 -11.96 18.58
N PRO A 55 -1.85 -12.69 19.11
CA PRO A 55 -3.15 -12.85 18.46
C PRO A 55 -3.86 -11.53 18.12
N GLU A 56 -3.77 -10.51 18.97
CA GLU A 56 -4.42 -9.22 18.76
C GLU A 56 -3.77 -8.44 17.62
N THR A 57 -2.43 -8.44 17.56
CA THR A 57 -1.68 -7.76 16.49
C THR A 57 -1.70 -8.53 15.18
N ASN A 58 -1.85 -9.86 15.24
CA ASN A 58 -1.92 -10.72 14.07
C ASN A 58 -3.14 -10.39 13.18
N LEU A 59 -4.25 -9.97 13.78
CA LEU A 59 -5.45 -9.52 13.06
C LEU A 59 -5.22 -8.19 12.31
N LYS A 60 -4.19 -7.43 12.67
CA LYS A 60 -3.90 -6.10 12.10
C LYS A 60 -2.92 -6.13 10.93
N LYS A 61 -2.46 -7.32 10.51
CA LYS A 61 -1.45 -7.44 9.43
C LYS A 61 -2.00 -7.03 8.06
N PHE A 62 -3.28 -7.32 7.81
CA PHE A 62 -3.91 -7.20 6.51
C PHE A 62 -5.28 -6.49 6.61
N PRO A 63 -5.67 -5.69 5.60
CA PRO A 63 -4.93 -5.42 4.36
C PRO A 63 -3.66 -4.60 4.59
N LEU A 64 -2.59 -4.95 3.88
CA LEU A 64 -1.30 -4.27 3.95
C LEU A 64 -1.16 -3.30 2.77
N PHE A 65 -0.69 -2.09 3.05
CA PHE A 65 -0.12 -1.14 2.11
C PHE A 65 1.37 -0.99 2.42
N GLY A 66 2.20 -1.72 1.68
CA GLY A 66 3.66 -1.70 1.84
C GLY A 66 4.31 -0.74 0.85
N LEU A 67 5.01 0.29 1.34
CA LEU A 67 5.80 1.23 0.53
C LEU A 67 7.26 0.76 0.44
N HIS A 68 7.72 0.42 -0.77
CA HIS A 68 9.07 -0.12 -0.96
C HIS A 68 10.12 1.00 -0.95
N GLY A 69 11.00 0.94 0.05
CA GLY A 69 11.75 2.06 0.62
C GLY A 69 13.07 2.47 -0.06
N SER A 70 13.18 2.34 -1.38
CA SER A 70 14.30 2.94 -2.13
C SER A 70 13.76 3.69 -3.34
N PHE A 71 13.40 4.95 -3.15
CA PHE A 71 12.95 5.83 -4.23
C PHE A 71 13.73 7.14 -4.23
N PHE A 72 13.95 7.68 -5.43
CA PHE A 72 14.61 8.96 -5.60
C PHE A 72 13.61 10.09 -5.43
N GLU A 73 14.02 11.08 -4.66
CA GLU A 73 13.36 12.38 -4.53
C GLU A 73 14.13 13.41 -5.35
N ASP A 74 13.51 13.87 -6.44
CA ASP A 74 13.99 15.02 -7.19
C ASP A 74 13.55 16.31 -6.49
N ARG A 75 14.54 17.01 -5.93
CA ARG A 75 14.38 18.29 -5.22
C ARG A 75 14.98 19.46 -5.99
N THR A 76 15.25 19.29 -7.28
CA THR A 76 15.88 20.32 -8.12
C THR A 76 14.89 21.39 -8.57
N ASP A 77 13.60 21.07 -8.60
CA ASP A 77 12.53 21.99 -8.97
C ASP A 77 12.17 22.94 -7.81
N ALA A 78 12.45 24.23 -8.00
CA ALA A 78 12.21 25.26 -6.99
C ALA A 78 10.72 25.52 -6.68
N GLU A 79 9.81 25.13 -7.57
CA GLU A 79 8.35 25.34 -7.44
C GLU A 79 7.67 24.21 -6.63
N THR A 80 8.34 23.07 -6.46
CA THR A 80 7.82 21.92 -5.71
C THR A 80 8.67 21.64 -4.47
N MET A 81 8.18 20.82 -3.54
CA MET A 81 9.01 20.32 -2.45
C MET A 81 9.89 19.18 -2.93
N THR A 82 9.26 18.20 -3.59
CA THR A 82 9.94 17.08 -4.21
C THR A 82 9.04 16.42 -5.25
N LYS A 83 9.66 15.77 -6.24
CA LYS A 83 9.02 14.78 -7.10
C LYS A 83 9.62 13.42 -6.80
N ALA A 84 8.80 12.37 -6.78
CA ALA A 84 9.30 11.02 -6.55
C ALA A 84 8.55 9.99 -7.38
N SER A 85 9.23 8.87 -7.60
CA SER A 85 8.67 7.68 -8.23
C SER A 85 8.73 6.54 -7.23
N VAL A 86 7.58 6.19 -6.64
CA VAL A 86 7.49 5.18 -5.57
C VAL A 86 6.93 3.86 -6.08
N SER A 87 7.24 2.77 -5.39
CA SER A 87 6.64 1.46 -5.64
C SER A 87 5.95 0.95 -4.38
N MET A 88 4.79 0.33 -4.53
CA MET A 88 3.96 -0.10 -3.41
C MET A 88 3.30 -1.45 -3.68
N THR A 89 2.95 -2.16 -2.61
CA THR A 89 2.14 -3.39 -2.65
C THR A 89 0.90 -3.21 -1.78
N ILE A 90 -0.26 -3.56 -2.33
CA ILE A 90 -1.50 -3.72 -1.58
C ILE A 90 -1.76 -5.23 -1.48
N ALA A 91 -1.82 -5.79 -0.28
CA ALA A 91 -1.96 -7.23 -0.07
C ALA A 91 -3.11 -7.58 0.88
N VAL A 92 -3.77 -8.71 0.61
CA VAL A 92 -4.81 -9.29 1.47
C VAL A 92 -4.52 -10.77 1.69
N LEU A 93 -5.02 -11.32 2.80
CA LEU A 93 -4.96 -12.75 3.08
C LEU A 93 -5.75 -13.55 2.04
N THR A 94 -5.22 -14.71 1.68
CA THR A 94 -5.88 -15.68 0.80
C THR A 94 -5.69 -17.10 1.32
N GLU A 95 -6.31 -18.06 0.66
CA GLU A 95 -6.22 -19.48 1.04
C GLU A 95 -5.58 -20.30 -0.09
N SER A 96 -4.70 -21.24 0.28
CA SER A 96 -4.01 -22.13 -0.68
C SER A 96 -4.98 -22.90 -1.57
N LYS A 97 -6.14 -23.29 -1.03
CA LYS A 97 -7.16 -24.06 -1.73
C LYS A 97 -7.93 -23.28 -2.79
N TYR A 98 -7.78 -21.95 -2.85
CA TYR A 98 -8.49 -21.14 -3.83
C TYR A 98 -7.89 -21.29 -5.22
N THR A 99 -8.75 -21.65 -6.18
CA THR A 99 -8.46 -21.55 -7.60
C THR A 99 -8.25 -20.09 -8.02
N ASN A 100 -7.58 -19.84 -9.15
CA ASN A 100 -7.41 -18.48 -9.66
C ASN A 100 -8.74 -17.74 -9.90
N LYS A 101 -9.80 -18.46 -10.29
CA LYS A 101 -11.14 -17.87 -10.43
C LYS A 101 -11.71 -17.44 -9.08
N GLN A 102 -11.54 -18.25 -8.04
CA GLN A 102 -11.96 -17.87 -6.69
C GLN A 102 -11.15 -16.71 -6.14
N ARG A 103 -9.84 -16.65 -6.40
CA ARG A 103 -8.98 -15.51 -6.03
C ARG A 103 -9.40 -14.23 -6.72
N LEU A 104 -9.68 -14.30 -8.03
CA LEU A 104 -10.20 -13.17 -8.79
C LEU A 104 -11.47 -12.61 -8.13
N GLU A 105 -12.45 -13.45 -7.83
CA GLU A 105 -13.70 -13.01 -7.23
C GLU A 105 -13.52 -12.52 -5.78
N LYS A 106 -12.86 -13.30 -4.93
CA LYS A 106 -12.79 -13.06 -3.47
C LYS A 106 -11.72 -12.06 -3.07
N SER A 107 -10.54 -12.14 -3.65
CA SER A 107 -9.42 -11.27 -3.28
C SER A 107 -9.41 -10.02 -4.15
N PHE A 108 -9.46 -10.16 -5.47
CA PHE A 108 -9.24 -9.04 -6.39
C PHE A 108 -10.48 -8.16 -6.57
N ILE A 109 -11.60 -8.73 -6.97
CA ILE A 109 -12.84 -7.98 -7.24
C ILE A 109 -13.43 -7.42 -5.95
N GLN A 110 -13.50 -8.23 -4.89
CA GLN A 110 -14.14 -7.81 -3.65
C GLN A 110 -13.27 -6.91 -2.76
N GLN A 111 -11.94 -7.04 -2.76
CA GLN A 111 -11.09 -6.30 -1.82
C GLN A 111 -9.99 -5.49 -2.50
N LEU A 112 -9.05 -6.11 -3.22
CA LEU A 112 -7.84 -5.44 -3.71
C LEU A 112 -8.14 -4.32 -4.71
N ARG A 113 -8.99 -4.53 -5.71
CA ARG A 113 -9.37 -3.48 -6.69
C ARG A 113 -10.11 -2.33 -6.02
N PRO A 114 -11.11 -2.56 -5.13
CA PRO A 114 -11.71 -1.49 -4.34
C PRO A 114 -10.70 -0.71 -3.48
N LEU A 115 -9.77 -1.39 -2.80
CA LEU A 115 -8.71 -0.75 -2.00
C LEU A 115 -7.76 0.09 -2.86
N TYR A 116 -7.32 -0.45 -4.00
CA TYR A 116 -6.53 0.27 -4.99
C TYR A 116 -7.24 1.53 -5.49
N ASN A 117 -8.51 1.42 -5.89
CA ASN A 117 -9.29 2.56 -6.37
C ASN A 117 -9.48 3.62 -5.27
N LEU A 118 -9.74 3.17 -4.04
CA LEU A 118 -9.92 4.05 -2.89
C LEU A 118 -8.62 4.77 -2.51
N PHE A 119 -7.47 4.12 -2.63
CA PHE A 119 -6.17 4.76 -2.45
C PHE A 119 -5.99 5.94 -3.39
N PHE A 120 -6.24 5.77 -4.69
CA PHE A 120 -6.16 6.88 -5.64
C PHE A 120 -7.28 7.91 -5.44
N GLU A 121 -8.47 7.53 -4.96
CA GLU A 121 -9.50 8.50 -4.56
C GLU A 121 -9.01 9.40 -3.41
N CYS A 122 -8.37 8.82 -2.40
CA CYS A 122 -7.84 9.56 -1.25
C CYS A 122 -6.62 10.40 -1.64
N LEU A 123 -5.72 9.85 -2.45
CA LEU A 123 -4.53 10.55 -2.95
C LEU A 123 -4.90 11.80 -3.77
N ARG A 124 -5.96 11.75 -4.61
CA ARG A 124 -6.49 12.93 -5.33
C ARG A 124 -7.01 14.02 -4.40
N LYS A 125 -7.45 13.66 -3.19
CA LYS A 125 -8.00 14.58 -2.19
C LYS A 125 -6.91 15.09 -1.24
N GLU A 126 -5.71 14.52 -1.27
CA GLU A 126 -4.58 14.96 -0.47
C GLU A 126 -4.10 16.34 -0.93
N ARG A 127 -4.19 17.32 -0.02
CA ARG A 127 -3.87 18.73 -0.29
C ARG A 127 -2.39 18.97 -0.56
N ARG A 128 -1.51 18.16 0.07
CA ARG A 128 -0.05 18.23 -0.04
C ARG A 128 0.46 17.74 -1.40
N ILE A 129 -0.33 16.92 -2.11
CA ILE A 129 0.02 16.38 -3.41
C ILE A 129 -0.50 17.30 -4.53
N GLU A 130 0.35 17.55 -5.52
CA GLU A 130 -0.03 18.19 -6.77
C GLU A 130 -0.87 17.24 -7.61
N LYS A 131 -2.01 17.73 -8.09
CA LYS A 131 -2.92 16.92 -8.88
C LYS A 131 -2.41 16.87 -10.32
N PRO A 132 -2.24 15.69 -10.92
CA PRO A 132 -1.91 15.58 -12.33
C PRO A 132 -3.03 16.16 -13.19
N TYR A 133 -2.68 16.71 -14.36
CA TYR A 133 -3.58 17.44 -15.26
C TYR A 133 -4.85 16.65 -15.65
N ASN A 134 -4.75 15.32 -15.77
CA ASN A 134 -5.86 14.42 -16.11
C ASN A 134 -6.45 13.66 -14.91
N GLU A 135 -6.14 14.09 -13.68
CA GLU A 135 -6.47 13.40 -12.42
C GLU A 135 -6.00 11.92 -12.36
N HIS A 136 -5.09 11.51 -13.24
CA HIS A 136 -4.51 10.18 -13.27
C HIS A 136 -3.04 10.26 -12.86
N PHE A 137 -2.71 9.68 -11.71
CA PHE A 137 -1.32 9.55 -11.28
C PHE A 137 -0.62 8.52 -12.17
N PRO A 138 0.46 8.87 -12.89
CA PRO A 138 1.19 7.91 -13.71
C PRO A 138 1.78 6.79 -12.86
N HIS A 139 1.48 5.53 -13.20
CA HIS A 139 2.03 4.33 -12.58
C HIS A 139 1.75 3.09 -13.44
N SER A 140 2.47 2.00 -13.17
CA SER A 140 2.14 0.67 -13.68
C SER A 140 1.40 -0.16 -12.62
N TYR A 141 0.53 -1.06 -13.07
CA TYR A 141 -0.35 -1.89 -12.24
C TYR A 141 -0.13 -3.37 -12.55
N MET A 142 -0.02 -4.22 -11.52
CA MET A 142 0.06 -5.67 -11.66
C MET A 142 -0.76 -6.39 -10.58
N GLU A 143 -1.67 -7.26 -11.00
CA GLU A 143 -2.31 -8.25 -10.12
C GLU A 143 -1.42 -9.49 -9.99
N ASP A 144 -0.94 -9.80 -8.80
CA ASP A 144 -0.08 -10.96 -8.55
C ASP A 144 -0.85 -12.10 -7.88
N TYR A 145 -1.17 -13.12 -8.69
CA TYR A 145 -1.83 -14.36 -8.26
C TYR A 145 -0.85 -15.40 -7.70
N ARG A 146 0.47 -15.22 -7.87
CA ARG A 146 1.49 -16.25 -7.60
C ARG A 146 1.81 -16.37 -6.12
N LEU A 147 1.71 -15.26 -5.39
CA LEU A 147 2.12 -15.18 -3.99
C LEU A 147 1.31 -16.10 -3.07
N GLY A 148 0.03 -16.32 -3.35
CA GLY A 148 -0.76 -17.22 -2.52
C GLY A 148 -0.62 -18.70 -2.88
N SER A 149 0.16 -19.07 -3.90
CA SER A 149 0.46 -20.47 -4.25
C SER A 149 1.81 -20.96 -3.72
N SER A 150 2.80 -20.08 -3.57
CA SER A 150 4.16 -20.45 -3.15
C SER A 150 4.54 -19.93 -1.75
N GLY A 151 3.71 -19.06 -1.16
CA GLY A 151 4.09 -18.23 -0.03
C GLY A 151 5.09 -17.15 -0.45
N ALA A 152 5.05 -15.98 0.18
CA ALA A 152 6.12 -15.01 0.00
C ALA A 152 7.31 -15.44 0.87
N MET A 153 8.53 -15.47 0.31
CA MET A 153 9.72 -15.86 1.05
C MET A 153 10.50 -14.61 1.48
N ASP A 154 11.13 -14.63 2.65
CA ASP A 154 12.12 -13.62 3.00
C ASP A 154 13.47 -13.89 2.30
N SER A 155 14.44 -12.98 2.51
CA SER A 155 15.80 -13.09 1.96
C SER A 155 16.60 -14.28 2.46
N GLU A 156 16.12 -14.97 3.50
CA GLU A 156 16.73 -16.16 4.11
C GLU A 156 16.02 -17.45 3.70
N GLY A 157 15.00 -17.36 2.83
CA GLY A 157 14.22 -18.50 2.34
C GLY A 157 13.13 -18.98 3.31
N LYS A 158 12.81 -18.21 4.37
CA LYS A 158 11.73 -18.53 5.28
C LYS A 158 10.40 -18.08 4.68
N THR A 159 9.45 -19.01 4.58
CA THR A 159 8.11 -18.74 4.05
C THR A 159 7.33 -17.86 5.04
N LEU A 160 6.72 -16.78 4.55
CA LEU A 160 5.62 -16.12 5.23
C LEU A 160 4.55 -17.17 5.49
N ILE A 161 4.17 -17.33 6.76
CA ILE A 161 3.13 -18.27 7.16
C ILE A 161 1.81 -17.93 6.45
N ASP A 162 1.58 -16.64 6.20
CA ASP A 162 0.39 -16.14 5.52
C ASP A 162 0.52 -16.22 3.99
N LEU A 163 -0.51 -16.79 3.38
CA LEU A 163 -0.70 -16.74 1.94
C LEU A 163 -1.41 -15.43 1.59
N ILE A 164 -0.90 -14.72 0.59
CA ILE A 164 -1.44 -13.42 0.17
C ILE A 164 -1.73 -13.38 -1.32
N ASP A 165 -2.75 -12.61 -1.69
CA ASP A 165 -2.91 -12.07 -3.05
C ASP A 165 -2.60 -10.57 -3.01
N ALA A 166 -2.03 -10.02 -4.08
CA ALA A 166 -1.55 -8.64 -4.06
C ALA A 166 -1.75 -7.88 -5.37
N ILE A 167 -1.90 -6.56 -5.26
CA ILE A 167 -1.71 -5.60 -6.34
C ILE A 167 -0.38 -4.89 -6.11
N ASN A 168 0.49 -4.89 -7.12
CA ASN A 168 1.73 -4.14 -7.12
C ASN A 168 1.59 -2.89 -7.99
N ILE A 169 1.98 -1.76 -7.43
CA ILE A 169 2.03 -0.45 -8.07
C ILE A 169 3.50 -0.09 -8.27
N TYR A 170 3.89 0.17 -9.51
CA TYR A 170 5.27 0.54 -9.84
C TYR A 170 5.33 1.94 -10.42
N ASN A 171 6.43 2.64 -10.13
CA ASN A 171 6.74 3.95 -10.68
C ASN A 171 5.61 4.97 -10.51
N LEU A 172 4.97 4.95 -9.34
CA LEU A 172 3.94 5.92 -9.00
C LEU A 172 4.58 7.29 -8.85
N SER A 173 4.33 8.15 -9.84
CA SER A 173 4.87 9.50 -9.89
C SER A 173 4.03 10.43 -9.02
N LEU A 174 4.67 10.99 -7.99
CA LEU A 174 4.08 11.93 -7.05
C LEU A 174 4.88 13.22 -7.05
N THR A 175 4.16 14.34 -7.02
CA THR A 175 4.74 15.67 -6.82
C THR A 175 4.16 16.25 -5.55
N VAL A 176 5.03 16.59 -4.59
CA VAL A 176 4.63 17.21 -3.33
C VAL A 176 4.77 18.72 -3.47
N LYS A 177 3.70 19.43 -3.13
CA LYS A 177 3.66 20.89 -3.19
C LYS A 177 4.62 21.50 -2.17
N LYS A 178 5.17 22.64 -2.55
CA LYS A 178 5.82 23.53 -1.60
C LYS A 178 4.75 24.18 -0.73
N VAL A 179 4.86 24.03 0.59
CA VAL A 179 3.99 24.78 1.51
C VAL A 179 4.61 26.18 1.61
N ASN A 180 3.96 27.17 0.99
CA ASN A 180 4.33 28.57 1.20
C ASN A 180 3.97 28.93 2.65
N CYS A 181 5.00 29.24 3.44
CA CYS A 181 4.84 29.89 4.75
C CYS A 181 4.34 31.33 4.56
#